data_AF-A0A7V8V8N8-F1
#
_entry.id   AF-A0A7V8V8N8-F1
#
_cell.length_a   1.000
_cell.length_b   1.000
_cell.length_c   1.000
_cell.angle_alpha   90.00
_cell.angle_beta   90.00
_cell.angle_gamma   90.00
#
_symmetry.space_group_name_H-M   'P 1'
#
loop_
_entity.id
_entity.type
_entity.pdbx_description
1 polymer ?
#
loop_
_entity_poly.entity_id
_entity_poly.type
_entity_poly.pdbx_seq_one_letter_code
_entity_poly.pdbx_strand_id
1 'polypeptide(L)'
;MLDVVPIELLNTFSEKRNCLQPFQQSKLLWPRPWLVDASPFEKTLWIDADSIVIRPLSELFPEIEKGVVVYTDANHPPSSPNHPKLYELLPVPKITAKFVNSGVLGLQCGRDDDLISSWKYCIEQAATRLEVRQLISWHDQGALLWALHKTMRTHLIRQDVTWNCPPHGFNASRRSERKRYSRASYLQDIRRDHPHVGIVHYMSRPKLWELIDEDTR
;
A
#
# COMPACT_ATOMS: atom_id res chain seq x y z
N MET A 1 -5.81 -21.49 20.79
CA MET A 1 -4.35 -21.62 20.96
C MET A 1 -3.75 -21.22 19.63
N LEU A 2 -3.13 -20.05 19.56
CA LEU A 2 -2.37 -19.62 18.39
C LEU A 2 -0.96 -20.17 18.57
N ASP A 3 -0.57 -21.12 17.72
CA ASP A 3 0.77 -21.68 17.74
C ASP A 3 1.78 -20.59 17.36
N VAL A 4 2.56 -20.18 18.36
CA VAL A 4 3.68 -19.27 18.17
C VAL A 4 4.78 -20.06 17.47
N VAL A 5 5.01 -19.78 16.20
CA VAL A 5 6.09 -20.39 15.42
C VAL A 5 7.44 -19.99 16.07
N PRO A 6 8.30 -20.97 16.45
CA PRO A 6 9.59 -20.69 17.08
C PRO A 6 10.51 -19.83 16.20
N ILE A 7 11.21 -18.87 16.83
CA ILE A 7 12.15 -17.95 16.17
C ILE A 7 13.28 -18.69 15.41
N GLU A 8 13.61 -19.92 15.80
CA GLU A 8 14.62 -20.76 15.13
C GLU A 8 14.22 -21.20 13.71
N LEU A 9 12.91 -21.25 13.40
CA LEU A 9 12.44 -21.50 12.02
C LEU A 9 12.68 -20.31 11.10
N LEU A 10 12.72 -19.07 11.61
CA LEU A 10 12.98 -17.88 10.79
C LEU A 10 14.41 -17.87 10.23
N ASN A 11 15.38 -18.44 10.96
CA ASN A 11 16.77 -18.52 10.50
C ASN A 11 16.97 -19.59 9.42
N THR A 12 16.24 -20.71 9.47
CA THR A 12 16.24 -21.74 8.39
C THR A 12 15.45 -21.32 7.15
N PHE A 13 14.49 -20.39 7.28
CA PHE A 13 13.84 -19.76 6.12
C PHE A 13 14.78 -18.85 5.31
N SER A 14 15.79 -18.25 5.96
CA SER A 14 16.78 -17.40 5.30
C SER A 14 17.63 -18.19 4.30
N GLU A 15 18.13 -19.37 4.69
CA GLU A 15 18.97 -20.22 3.83
C GLU A 15 18.18 -20.85 2.68
N LYS A 16 16.91 -21.23 2.90
CA LYS A 16 16.05 -21.78 1.84
C LYS A 16 15.61 -20.76 0.79
N ARG A 17 15.59 -19.47 1.10
CA ARG A 17 15.29 -18.42 0.11
C ARG A 17 16.30 -18.41 -1.03
N ASN A 18 17.57 -18.71 -0.75
CA ASN A 18 18.63 -18.76 -1.77
C ASN A 18 18.48 -19.94 -2.75
N CYS A 19 17.64 -20.94 -2.45
CA CYS A 19 17.35 -22.07 -3.34
C CYS A 19 16.05 -21.91 -4.14
N LEU A 20 15.26 -20.87 -3.85
CA LEU A 20 14.03 -20.59 -4.59
C LEU A 20 14.36 -19.97 -5.94
N GLN A 21 13.62 -20.38 -6.98
CA GLN A 21 13.70 -19.72 -8.27
C GLN A 21 13.35 -18.23 -8.12
N PRO A 22 13.95 -17.32 -8.91
CA PRO A 22 13.66 -15.88 -8.89
C PRO A 22 12.18 -15.51 -8.79
N PHE A 23 11.34 -16.21 -9.56
CA PHE A 23 9.89 -16.03 -9.57
C PHE A 23 9.20 -16.42 -8.25
N GLN A 24 9.72 -17.40 -7.53
CA GLN A 24 9.21 -17.78 -6.22
C GLN A 24 9.68 -16.78 -5.15
N GLN A 25 10.90 -16.26 -5.28
CA GLN A 25 11.42 -15.22 -4.39
C GLN A 25 10.63 -13.90 -4.50
N SER A 26 10.25 -13.49 -5.72
CA SER A 26 9.50 -12.25 -5.95
C SER A 26 8.12 -12.27 -5.29
N LYS A 27 7.41 -13.40 -5.40
CA LYS A 27 6.12 -13.62 -4.72
C LYS A 27 6.22 -13.58 -3.20
N LEU A 28 7.35 -13.98 -2.62
CA LEU A 28 7.56 -13.95 -1.17
C LEU A 28 8.09 -12.59 -0.68
N LEU A 29 8.61 -11.75 -1.57
CA LEU A 29 9.12 -10.44 -1.21
C LEU A 29 7.98 -9.47 -0.96
N TRP A 30 7.22 -9.10 -2.00
CA TRP A 30 6.07 -8.20 -1.87
C TRP A 30 4.88 -8.70 -2.72
N PRO A 31 4.02 -9.59 -2.19
CA PRO A 31 3.08 -10.41 -2.97
C PRO A 31 1.91 -9.65 -3.63
N ARG A 32 1.67 -8.38 -3.23
CA ARG A 32 0.44 -7.64 -3.56
C ARG A 32 0.03 -7.69 -5.05
N PRO A 33 0.89 -7.41 -6.04
CA PRO A 33 0.46 -7.47 -7.45
C PRO A 33 0.04 -8.87 -7.91
N TRP A 34 0.62 -9.94 -7.37
CA TRP A 34 0.18 -11.31 -7.71
C TRP A 34 -1.16 -11.65 -7.07
N LEU A 35 -1.44 -11.13 -5.87
CA LEU A 35 -2.74 -11.33 -5.21
C LEU A 35 -3.85 -10.58 -5.95
N VAL A 36 -3.58 -9.35 -6.39
CA VAL A 36 -4.53 -8.58 -7.19
C VAL A 36 -4.78 -9.25 -8.55
N ASP A 37 -3.72 -9.71 -9.21
CA ASP A 37 -3.81 -10.41 -10.49
C ASP A 37 -4.55 -11.75 -10.41
N ALA A 38 -4.38 -12.48 -9.30
CA ALA A 38 -5.06 -13.75 -9.07
C ALA A 38 -6.53 -13.58 -8.61
N SER A 39 -7.00 -12.35 -8.45
CA SER A 39 -8.39 -12.08 -8.10
C SER A 39 -9.32 -12.63 -9.19
N PRO A 40 -10.35 -13.43 -8.84
CA PRO A 40 -11.28 -13.99 -9.82
C PRO A 40 -12.32 -12.96 -10.30
N PHE A 41 -12.26 -11.73 -9.81
CA PHE A 41 -13.24 -10.68 -10.10
C PHE A 41 -12.74 -9.75 -11.19
N GLU A 42 -13.67 -9.32 -12.06
CA GLU A 42 -13.38 -8.33 -13.11
C GLU A 42 -12.83 -7.02 -12.53
N LYS A 43 -13.42 -6.55 -11.42
CA LYS A 43 -13.01 -5.34 -10.69
C LYS A 43 -12.50 -5.74 -9.31
N THR A 44 -11.26 -5.37 -9.00
CA THR A 44 -10.59 -5.70 -7.74
C THR A 44 -10.26 -4.44 -6.97
N LEU A 45 -10.65 -4.41 -5.69
CA LEU A 45 -10.31 -3.35 -4.74
C LEU A 45 -9.42 -3.96 -3.65
N TRP A 46 -8.18 -3.51 -3.58
CA TRP A 46 -7.26 -3.79 -2.48
C TRP A 46 -7.40 -2.70 -1.41
N ILE A 47 -7.46 -3.13 -0.15
CA ILE A 47 -7.46 -2.26 1.04
C ILE A 47 -6.47 -2.85 2.05
N ASP A 48 -5.53 -2.05 2.54
CA ASP A 48 -4.59 -2.47 3.58
C ASP A 48 -5.30 -2.80 4.89
N ALA A 49 -4.79 -3.82 5.59
CA ALA A 49 -5.44 -4.42 6.76
C ALA A 49 -5.52 -3.48 7.99
N ASP A 50 -4.78 -2.37 7.97
CA ASP A 50 -4.79 -1.30 8.98
C ASP A 50 -5.70 -0.12 8.58
N SER A 51 -6.64 -0.36 7.68
CA SER A 51 -7.66 0.61 7.28
C SER A 51 -9.02 0.32 7.91
N ILE A 52 -9.80 1.38 8.13
CA ILE A 52 -11.20 1.32 8.59
C ILE A 52 -12.10 1.89 7.50
N VAL A 53 -12.99 1.03 7.01
CA VAL A 53 -14.05 1.40 6.07
C VAL A 53 -15.21 2.02 6.83
N ILE A 54 -15.51 3.29 6.55
CA ILE A 54 -16.56 4.04 7.23
C ILE A 54 -17.74 4.40 6.33
N ARG A 55 -17.63 4.20 5.01
CA ARG A 55 -18.72 4.34 4.01
C ARG A 55 -18.83 3.11 3.10
N PRO A 56 -19.96 2.92 2.38
CA PRO A 56 -20.15 1.79 1.47
C PRO A 56 -19.11 1.76 0.34
N LEU A 57 -18.40 0.64 0.20
CA LEU A 57 -17.40 0.46 -0.86
C LEU A 57 -18.00 0.45 -2.28
N SER A 58 -19.30 0.23 -2.42
CA SER A 58 -20.01 0.30 -3.70
C SER A 58 -19.84 1.65 -4.40
N GLU A 59 -19.59 2.73 -3.65
CA GLU A 59 -19.32 4.06 -4.19
C GLU A 59 -17.98 4.14 -4.95
N LEU A 60 -17.03 3.22 -4.69
CA LEU A 60 -15.71 3.19 -5.38
C LEU A 60 -15.74 2.41 -6.69
N PHE A 61 -16.60 1.42 -6.87
CA PHE A 61 -16.58 0.58 -8.07
C PHE A 61 -16.86 1.34 -9.39
N PRO A 62 -17.76 2.35 -9.44
CA PRO A 62 -17.89 3.20 -10.61
C PRO A 62 -16.61 3.97 -10.96
N GLU A 63 -15.79 4.27 -9.96
CA GLU A 63 -14.50 4.93 -10.14
C GLU A 63 -13.43 3.98 -10.69
N ILE A 64 -13.44 2.72 -10.25
CA ILE A 64 -12.60 1.64 -10.80
C ILE A 64 -12.94 1.39 -12.27
N GLU A 65 -14.21 1.50 -12.65
CA GLU A 65 -14.66 1.31 -14.03
C GLU A 65 -14.14 2.38 -14.99
N LYS A 66 -13.95 3.61 -14.50
CA LYS A 66 -13.37 4.72 -15.27
C LYS A 66 -11.86 4.60 -15.46
N GLY A 67 -11.17 3.95 -14.53
CA GLY A 67 -9.72 3.79 -14.58
C GLY A 67 -9.15 3.27 -13.26
N VAL A 68 -7.83 3.15 -13.23
CA VAL A 68 -7.10 2.78 -12.01
C VAL A 68 -7.43 3.78 -10.90
N VAL A 69 -7.76 3.27 -9.71
CA VAL A 69 -7.95 4.07 -8.50
C VAL A 69 -6.69 3.96 -7.65
N VAL A 70 -5.92 5.04 -7.60
CA VAL A 70 -4.74 5.18 -6.74
C VAL A 70 -4.69 6.58 -6.16
N TYR A 71 -4.16 6.69 -4.95
CA TYR A 71 -4.18 7.93 -4.18
C TYR A 71 -2.77 8.46 -3.96
N THR A 72 -2.66 9.78 -3.79
CA THR A 72 -1.42 10.41 -3.37
C THR A 72 -1.10 10.05 -1.92
N ASP A 73 0.18 10.07 -1.57
CA ASP A 73 0.59 10.05 -0.17
C ASP A 73 0.38 11.44 0.44
N ALA A 74 -0.62 11.58 1.31
CA ALA A 74 -1.07 12.87 1.85
C ALA A 74 0.03 13.67 2.57
N ASN A 75 1.01 12.99 3.16
CA ASN A 75 2.04 13.64 3.97
C ASN A 75 3.37 13.83 3.23
N HIS A 76 3.46 13.33 1.99
CA HIS A 76 4.62 13.45 1.12
C HIS A 76 5.97 13.29 1.85
N PRO A 77 6.19 12.25 2.68
CA PRO A 77 7.44 12.13 3.40
C PRO A 77 8.61 12.17 2.41
N PRO A 78 9.74 12.83 2.72
CA PRO A 78 10.87 12.96 1.79
C PRO A 78 11.41 11.62 1.24
N SER A 79 11.13 10.52 1.94
CA SER A 79 11.47 9.15 1.55
C SER A 79 10.45 8.47 0.61
N SER A 80 9.34 9.12 0.28
CA SER A 80 8.30 8.59 -0.63
C SER A 80 8.76 8.28 -2.05
N PRO A 81 9.54 9.15 -2.73
CA PRO A 81 9.96 8.86 -4.08
C PRO A 81 11.04 7.79 -4.11
N ASN A 82 11.03 6.94 -5.14
CA ASN A 82 12.14 6.03 -5.42
C ASN A 82 13.43 6.81 -5.67
N HIS A 83 14.57 6.17 -5.39
CA HIS A 83 15.87 6.77 -5.66
C HIS A 83 16.07 6.99 -7.17
N PRO A 84 16.59 8.15 -7.65
CA PRO A 84 16.72 8.44 -9.08
C PRO A 84 17.46 7.37 -9.91
N LYS A 85 18.54 6.79 -9.35
CA LYS A 85 19.26 5.65 -9.95
C LYS A 85 18.39 4.43 -10.30
N LEU A 86 17.24 4.24 -9.66
CA LEU A 86 16.31 3.18 -10.05
C LEU A 86 15.90 3.33 -11.52
N TYR A 87 15.66 4.56 -11.97
CA TYR A 87 15.22 4.86 -13.33
C TYR A 87 16.36 4.81 -14.35
N GLU A 88 17.62 4.85 -13.91
CA GLU A 88 18.76 4.53 -14.76
C GLU A 88 18.84 3.01 -15.01
N LEU A 89 18.61 2.20 -13.97
CA LEU A 89 18.65 0.73 -14.07
C LEU A 89 17.41 0.12 -14.71
N LEU A 90 16.24 0.72 -14.49
CA LEU A 90 14.94 0.32 -15.01
C LEU A 90 14.25 1.53 -15.68
N PRO A 91 14.61 1.83 -16.94
CA PRO A 91 14.12 3.04 -17.62
C PRO A 91 12.61 3.09 -17.83
N VAL A 92 12.06 4.28 -17.58
CA VAL A 92 10.65 4.64 -17.80
C VAL A 92 10.57 5.83 -18.78
N PRO A 93 9.46 6.02 -19.51
CA PRO A 93 9.35 7.09 -20.50
C PRO A 93 9.33 8.49 -19.88
N LYS A 94 8.74 8.65 -18.69
CA LYS A 94 8.65 9.93 -18.00
C LYS A 94 8.56 9.75 -16.49
N ILE A 95 9.36 10.53 -15.76
CA ILE A 95 9.30 10.63 -14.30
C ILE A 95 8.47 11.87 -13.94
N THR A 96 7.64 11.75 -12.89
CA THR A 96 6.86 12.86 -12.34
C THR A 96 7.09 12.97 -10.84
N ALA A 97 7.00 14.17 -10.28
CA ALA A 97 7.11 14.43 -8.84
C ALA A 97 5.87 14.01 -8.02
N LYS A 98 5.11 13.03 -8.51
CA LYS A 98 3.93 12.51 -7.82
C LYS A 98 4.33 11.38 -6.89
N PHE A 99 3.55 11.23 -5.82
CA PHE A 99 3.72 10.20 -4.81
C PHE A 99 2.47 9.34 -4.80
N VAL A 100 2.62 8.08 -4.41
CA VAL A 100 1.49 7.15 -4.35
C VAL A 100 1.42 6.56 -2.96
N ASN A 101 0.22 6.49 -2.40
CA ASN A 101 -0.11 5.63 -1.28
C ASN A 101 -0.89 4.44 -1.82
N SER A 102 -0.37 3.25 -1.57
CA SER A 102 -0.86 2.00 -2.12
C SER A 102 -1.86 1.26 -1.21
N GLY A 103 -2.21 1.85 -0.07
CA GLY A 103 -3.11 1.21 0.89
C GLY A 103 -4.54 1.07 0.43
N VAL A 104 -4.96 1.84 -0.57
CA VAL A 104 -6.20 1.60 -1.31
C VAL A 104 -5.91 1.68 -2.81
N LEU A 105 -6.19 0.58 -3.51
CA LEU A 105 -5.91 0.41 -4.93
C LEU A 105 -7.07 -0.30 -5.63
N GLY A 106 -7.63 0.32 -6.65
CA GLY A 106 -8.69 -0.27 -7.48
C GLY A 106 -8.22 -0.51 -8.92
N LEU A 107 -8.47 -1.71 -9.43
CA LEU A 107 -8.00 -2.17 -10.74
C LEU A 107 -9.10 -2.99 -11.45
N GLN A 108 -9.05 -3.02 -12.77
CA GLN A 108 -9.91 -3.86 -13.62
C GLN A 108 -9.05 -4.83 -14.44
N CYS A 109 -9.37 -6.12 -14.34
CA CYS A 109 -8.75 -7.20 -15.09
C CYS A 109 -8.92 -6.99 -16.60
N GLY A 110 -7.90 -7.29 -17.40
CA GLY A 110 -7.87 -7.05 -18.84
C GLY A 110 -7.49 -5.61 -19.22
N ARG A 111 -8.06 -4.60 -18.55
CA ARG A 111 -7.76 -3.18 -18.83
C ARG A 111 -6.41 -2.74 -18.25
N ASP A 112 -6.08 -3.22 -17.06
CA ASP A 112 -4.93 -2.74 -16.27
C ASP A 112 -3.76 -3.75 -16.23
N ASP A 113 -3.78 -4.75 -17.12
CA ASP A 113 -2.79 -5.85 -17.16
C ASP A 113 -1.37 -5.37 -17.42
N ASP A 114 -1.20 -4.30 -18.22
CA ASP A 114 0.10 -3.67 -18.50
C ASP A 114 0.71 -3.05 -17.23
N LEU A 115 -0.11 -2.40 -16.40
CA LEU A 115 0.29 -1.83 -15.13
C LEU A 115 0.65 -2.93 -14.14
N ILE A 116 -0.20 -3.96 -14.02
CA ILE A 116 0.03 -5.10 -13.13
C ILE A 116 1.32 -5.84 -13.55
N SER A 117 1.52 -6.08 -14.84
CA SER A 117 2.72 -6.74 -15.36
C SER A 117 3.98 -5.91 -15.11
N SER A 118 3.91 -4.60 -15.32
CA SER A 118 5.02 -3.69 -15.01
C SER A 118 5.34 -3.69 -13.51
N TRP A 119 4.32 -3.70 -12.66
CA TRP A 119 4.49 -3.76 -11.21
C TRP A 119 5.20 -5.05 -10.79
N LYS A 120 4.73 -6.22 -11.26
CA LYS A 120 5.40 -7.52 -11.03
C LYS A 120 6.84 -7.51 -11.51
N TYR A 121 7.09 -7.01 -12.71
CA TYR A 121 8.43 -6.93 -13.29
C TYR A 121 9.41 -6.16 -12.40
N CYS A 122 9.01 -5.00 -11.87
CA CYS A 122 9.86 -4.22 -10.95
C CYS A 122 10.23 -5.03 -9.69
N ILE A 123 9.29 -5.79 -9.14
CA ILE A 123 9.52 -6.63 -7.97
C ILE A 123 10.38 -7.85 -8.30
N GLU A 124 10.23 -8.45 -9.49
CA GLU A 124 11.10 -9.52 -9.98
C GLU A 124 12.55 -9.05 -10.16
N GLN A 125 12.74 -7.84 -10.68
CA GLN A 125 14.04 -7.19 -10.72
C GLN A 125 14.58 -7.01 -9.30
N ALA A 126 13.78 -6.50 -8.36
CA ALA A 126 14.19 -6.38 -6.96
C ALA A 126 14.49 -7.74 -6.28
N ALA A 127 13.83 -8.82 -6.69
CA ALA A 127 14.05 -10.16 -6.16
C ALA A 127 15.45 -10.68 -6.52
N THR A 128 15.90 -10.40 -7.75
CA THR A 128 17.16 -10.91 -8.31
C THR A 128 18.34 -9.96 -8.20
N ARG A 129 18.08 -8.65 -8.06
CA ARG A 129 19.09 -7.59 -8.11
C ARG A 129 19.02 -6.75 -6.85
N LEU A 130 19.96 -6.96 -5.94
CA LEU A 130 20.00 -6.26 -4.66
C LEU A 130 20.13 -4.74 -4.86
N GLU A 131 20.89 -4.31 -5.86
CA GLU A 131 21.06 -2.90 -6.20
C GLU A 131 19.75 -2.25 -6.65
N VAL A 132 18.86 -2.99 -7.33
CA VAL A 132 17.52 -2.49 -7.67
C VAL A 132 16.65 -2.41 -6.42
N ARG A 133 16.65 -3.46 -5.60
CA ARG A 133 15.82 -3.54 -4.37
C ARG A 133 16.08 -2.38 -3.43
N GLN A 134 17.34 -2.00 -3.23
CA GLN A 134 17.73 -0.92 -2.32
C GLN A 134 17.30 0.47 -2.82
N LEU A 135 16.96 0.62 -4.09
CA LEU A 135 16.57 1.89 -4.71
C LEU A 135 15.04 2.08 -4.75
N ILE A 136 14.27 1.04 -4.42
CA ILE A 136 12.81 1.09 -4.34
C ILE A 136 12.40 1.56 -2.94
N SER A 137 11.71 2.68 -2.88
CA SER A 137 11.19 3.24 -1.63
C SER A 137 9.89 2.55 -1.24
N TRP A 138 9.70 2.28 0.05
CA TRP A 138 8.45 1.70 0.57
C TRP A 138 8.00 0.41 -0.13
N HIS A 139 8.96 -0.45 -0.51
CA HIS A 139 8.68 -1.80 -1.00
C HIS A 139 7.76 -1.81 -2.24
N ASP A 140 6.64 -2.54 -2.21
CA ASP A 140 5.73 -2.63 -3.36
C ASP A 140 5.03 -1.31 -3.69
N GLN A 141 4.91 -0.37 -2.75
CA GLN A 141 4.41 0.97 -3.05
C GLN A 141 5.33 1.70 -4.05
N GLY A 142 6.64 1.64 -3.85
CA GLY A 142 7.62 2.20 -4.78
C GLY A 142 7.64 1.47 -6.10
N ALA A 143 7.48 0.14 -6.08
CA ALA A 143 7.36 -0.64 -7.31
C ALA A 143 6.09 -0.27 -8.11
N LEU A 144 4.98 0.02 -7.44
CA LEU A 144 3.74 0.53 -8.05
C LEU A 144 3.97 1.93 -8.65
N LEU A 145 4.67 2.82 -7.95
CA LEU A 145 5.01 4.15 -8.47
C LEU A 145 5.84 4.04 -9.76
N TRP A 146 6.86 3.17 -9.76
CA TRP A 146 7.66 2.89 -10.95
C TRP A 146 6.78 2.37 -12.10
N ALA A 147 5.85 1.45 -11.81
CA ALA A 147 4.94 0.91 -12.82
C ALA A 147 4.01 1.98 -13.41
N LEU A 148 3.51 2.90 -12.58
CA LEU A 148 2.72 4.04 -13.04
C LEU A 148 3.53 5.01 -13.92
N HIS A 149 4.82 5.22 -13.65
CA HIS A 149 5.70 5.95 -14.56
C HIS A 149 5.92 5.18 -15.86
N LYS A 150 6.16 3.87 -15.77
CA LYS A 150 6.42 2.99 -16.92
C LYS A 150 5.25 2.99 -17.90
N THR A 151 4.02 2.97 -17.40
CA THR A 151 2.79 2.97 -18.21
C THR A 151 2.20 4.36 -18.46
N MET A 152 2.90 5.44 -18.05
CA MET A 152 2.44 6.83 -18.21
C MET A 152 1.10 7.15 -17.51
N ARG A 153 0.74 6.37 -16.48
CA ARG A 153 -0.53 6.46 -15.74
C ARG A 153 -0.46 7.31 -14.47
N THR A 154 0.63 8.02 -14.19
CA THR A 154 0.72 8.88 -12.99
C THR A 154 -0.31 10.01 -12.94
N HIS A 155 -0.88 10.41 -14.08
CA HIS A 155 -1.98 11.36 -14.12
C HIS A 155 -3.23 10.86 -13.36
N LEU A 156 -3.40 9.54 -13.22
CA LEU A 156 -4.51 8.90 -12.48
C LEU A 156 -4.34 8.92 -10.95
N ILE A 157 -3.18 9.33 -10.43
CA ILE A 157 -2.97 9.50 -8.98
C ILE A 157 -3.82 10.65 -8.47
N ARG A 158 -4.87 10.28 -7.74
CA ARG A 158 -5.87 11.17 -7.14
C ARG A 158 -5.27 11.97 -6.00
N GLN A 159 -5.55 13.26 -5.98
CA GLN A 159 -5.08 14.16 -4.91
C GLN A 159 -6.08 14.22 -3.76
N ASP A 160 -7.37 13.95 -4.02
CA ASP A 160 -8.34 13.75 -2.95
C ASP A 160 -8.02 12.43 -2.24
N VAL A 161 -7.83 12.47 -0.93
CA VAL A 161 -7.51 11.28 -0.14
C VAL A 161 -8.76 10.72 0.55
N THR A 162 -9.94 10.97 -0.02
CA THR A 162 -11.24 10.65 0.59
C THR A 162 -11.42 9.15 0.86
N TRP A 163 -10.79 8.30 0.07
CA TRP A 163 -10.81 6.84 0.23
C TRP A 163 -9.45 6.26 0.61
N ASN A 164 -8.50 7.08 1.02
CA ASN A 164 -7.21 6.63 1.55
C ASN A 164 -6.67 7.68 2.53
N CYS A 165 -7.53 8.08 3.47
CA CYS A 165 -7.28 9.25 4.31
C CYS A 165 -6.40 8.86 5.50
N PRO A 166 -5.30 9.59 5.78
CA PRO A 166 -4.58 9.38 7.04
C PRO A 166 -5.47 9.75 8.23
N PRO A 167 -5.31 9.10 9.40
CA PRO A 167 -6.00 9.50 10.61
C PRO A 167 -5.56 10.90 11.06
N HIS A 168 -6.40 11.58 11.84
CA HIS A 168 -6.03 12.86 12.48
C HIS A 168 -4.74 12.78 13.29
N GLY A 169 -3.98 13.87 13.33
CA GLY A 169 -2.76 13.96 14.13
C GLY A 169 -1.53 13.29 13.50
N PHE A 170 -1.52 13.11 12.18
CA PHE A 170 -0.36 12.57 11.45
C PHE A 170 0.89 13.48 11.48
N ASN A 171 0.87 14.59 12.22
CA ASN A 171 2.10 15.19 12.73
C ASN A 171 2.77 14.20 13.69
N ALA A 172 3.52 13.26 13.10
CA ALA A 172 4.18 12.13 13.74
C ALA A 172 5.14 12.53 14.89
N SER A 173 5.47 13.82 15.01
CA SER A 173 6.43 14.36 15.96
C SER A 173 5.93 14.45 17.40
N ARG A 174 4.63 14.36 17.68
CA ARG A 174 4.11 14.50 19.07
C ARG A 174 3.16 13.38 19.46
N ARG A 175 3.73 12.33 20.04
CA ARG A 175 2.99 11.14 20.53
C ARG A 175 1.85 11.50 21.50
N SER A 176 1.98 12.60 22.25
CA SER A 176 0.98 13.12 23.20
C SER A 176 -0.22 13.80 22.54
N GLU A 177 -0.13 14.21 21.28
CA GLU A 177 -1.21 14.88 20.54
C GLU A 177 -2.09 13.89 19.77
N ARG A 178 -1.82 12.58 19.92
CA ARG A 178 -2.56 11.52 19.23
C ARG A 178 -3.88 11.28 19.93
N LYS A 179 -4.97 11.37 19.18
CA LYS A 179 -6.32 11.08 19.67
C LYS A 179 -6.45 9.61 20.04
N ARG A 180 -6.97 9.34 21.24
CA ARG A 180 -7.36 8.00 21.70
C ARG A 180 -8.87 7.83 21.54
N TYR A 181 -9.30 6.59 21.42
CA TYR A 181 -10.69 6.20 21.21
C TYR A 181 -11.11 5.22 22.30
N SER A 182 -12.33 5.36 22.83
CA SER A 182 -12.89 4.29 23.67
C SER A 182 -13.22 3.08 22.81
N ARG A 183 -12.97 1.88 23.33
CA ARG A 183 -13.35 0.62 22.69
C ARG A 183 -14.84 0.55 22.37
N ALA A 184 -15.70 1.17 23.19
CA ALA A 184 -17.15 1.16 23.01
C ALA A 184 -17.62 2.04 21.85
N SER A 185 -16.90 3.11 21.51
CA SER A 185 -17.37 4.16 20.59
C SER A 185 -16.46 4.44 19.39
N TYR A 186 -15.30 3.79 19.28
CA TYR A 186 -14.26 4.18 18.31
C TYR A 186 -14.76 4.32 16.87
N LEU A 187 -15.63 3.45 16.37
CA LEU A 187 -16.17 3.57 15.01
C LEU A 187 -17.04 4.82 14.82
N GLN A 188 -17.88 5.15 15.82
CA GLN A 188 -18.71 6.35 15.79
C GLN A 188 -17.85 7.61 15.91
N ASP A 189 -16.82 7.55 16.74
CA ASP A 189 -15.86 8.64 16.90
C ASP A 189 -15.08 8.90 15.62
N ILE A 190 -14.54 7.86 14.96
CA ILE A 190 -13.85 7.97 13.68
C ILE A 190 -14.78 8.55 12.60
N ARG A 191 -16.04 8.07 12.53
CA ARG A 191 -17.04 8.62 11.58
C ARG A 191 -17.33 10.09 11.83
N ARG A 192 -17.46 10.51 13.10
CA ARG A 192 -17.68 11.91 13.47
C ARG A 192 -16.47 12.78 13.11
N ASP A 193 -15.26 12.24 13.28
CA ASP A 193 -14.02 12.96 13.03
C ASP A 193 -13.69 13.07 11.52
N HIS A 194 -14.22 12.14 10.72
CA HIS A 194 -13.99 12.04 9.27
C HIS A 194 -15.31 11.89 8.49
N PRO A 195 -16.24 12.86 8.56
CA PRO A 195 -17.62 12.69 8.05
C PRO A 195 -17.73 12.53 6.53
N HIS A 196 -16.70 12.94 5.79
CA HIS A 196 -16.66 12.88 4.31
C HIS A 196 -15.75 11.81 3.75
N VAL A 197 -15.03 11.09 4.62
CA VAL A 197 -14.06 10.07 4.24
C VAL A 197 -14.78 8.73 4.09
N GLY A 198 -14.37 7.92 3.12
CA GLY A 198 -14.84 6.55 2.95
C GLY A 198 -13.95 5.52 3.65
N ILE A 199 -12.63 5.74 3.65
CA ILE A 199 -11.64 4.87 4.30
C ILE A 199 -10.60 5.72 5.03
N VAL A 200 -10.40 5.42 6.31
CA VAL A 200 -9.30 5.94 7.12
C VAL A 200 -8.21 4.88 7.17
N HIS A 201 -7.02 5.20 6.70
CA HIS A 201 -5.87 4.30 6.59
C HIS A 201 -4.81 4.65 7.64
N TYR A 202 -4.63 3.80 8.66
CA TYR A 202 -3.64 3.98 9.74
C TYR A 202 -2.24 3.58 9.28
N MET A 203 -1.76 4.26 8.23
CA MET A 203 -0.44 4.07 7.67
C MET A 203 0.64 4.36 8.74
N SER A 204 1.72 3.56 8.77
CA SER A 204 2.77 3.66 9.80
C SER A 204 2.24 3.49 11.25
N ARG A 205 2.97 3.98 12.26
CA ARG A 205 2.57 3.93 13.68
C ARG A 205 1.98 5.29 14.11
N PRO A 206 0.99 5.29 15.01
CA PRO A 206 0.42 4.13 15.71
C PRO A 206 -0.69 3.48 14.88
N LYS A 207 -0.93 2.19 15.14
CA LYS A 207 -2.07 1.46 14.61
C LYS A 207 -3.30 1.68 15.49
N LEU A 208 -4.50 1.51 14.93
CA LEU A 208 -5.74 1.77 15.65
C LEU A 208 -5.83 1.02 16.99
N TRP A 209 -5.41 -0.24 17.05
CA TRP A 209 -5.44 -1.03 18.29
C TRP A 209 -4.54 -0.48 19.40
N GLU A 210 -3.57 0.37 19.07
CA GLU A 210 -2.74 1.09 20.07
C GLU A 210 -3.41 2.39 20.55
N LEU A 211 -4.40 2.88 19.80
CA LEU A 211 -5.15 4.09 20.09
C LEU A 211 -6.47 3.81 20.81
N ILE A 212 -6.89 2.54 20.87
CA ILE A 212 -8.06 2.13 21.62
C ILE A 212 -7.68 1.98 23.09
N ASP A 213 -8.33 2.77 23.94
CA ASP A 213 -8.28 2.58 25.39
C ASP A 213 -9.05 1.31 25.75
N GLU A 214 -8.41 0.41 26.51
CA GLU A 214 -9.16 -0.62 27.21
C GLU A 214 -10.00 0.09 28.26
N ASP A 215 -11.30 -0.20 28.29
CA ASP A 215 -12.17 0.28 29.35
C ASP A 215 -11.62 -0.28 30.66
N THR A 216 -10.77 0.48 31.37
CA THR A 216 -10.38 0.18 32.74
C THR A 216 -11.64 0.30 33.58
N ARG A 217 -12.33 -0.83 33.76
CA ARG A 217 -13.32 -1.01 34.81
C ARG A 217 -12.63 -1.26 36.14
#